data_AF-A0A8B5X1I7-F1
#
_entry.id   AF-A0A8B5X1I7-F1
#
_cell.length_a   1.000
_cell.length_b   1.000
_cell.length_c   1.000
_cell.angle_alpha   90.00
_cell.angle_beta   90.00
_cell.angle_gamma   90.00
#
_symmetry.space_group_name_H-M   'P 1'
#
loop_
_entity.id
_entity.type
_entity.pdbx_description
1 polymer ?
#
loop_
_entity_poly.entity_id
_entity_poly.type
_entity_poly.pdbx_seq_one_letter_code
_entity_poly.pdbx_strand_id
1 'polypeptide(L)'
;MSRKRPVYVTITRFTGLGRHVHVEMREEPDANGDGVLRVMSFVDHERALEWVRHTFTKSFSEATHELVFAEPKTRKWFYPEGD
;
A
#
# COMPACT_ATOMS: atom_id res chain seq x y z
N MET A 1 -16.59 8.49 -21.04
CA MET A 1 -15.91 8.81 -19.76
C MET A 1 -14.76 7.85 -19.62
N SER A 2 -13.52 8.35 -19.58
CA SER A 2 -12.35 7.49 -19.35
C SER A 2 -12.43 6.95 -17.91
N ARG A 3 -12.33 5.63 -17.76
CA ARG A 3 -12.28 4.97 -16.46
C ARG A 3 -10.99 5.40 -15.75
N LYS A 4 -11.07 5.73 -14.46
CA LYS A 4 -9.89 6.03 -13.64
C LYS A 4 -9.07 4.76 -13.46
N ARG A 5 -7.74 4.90 -13.40
CA ARG A 5 -6.82 3.80 -13.14
C ARG A 5 -6.78 3.52 -11.62
N PRO A 6 -7.02 2.29 -11.17
CA PRO A 6 -7.00 2.00 -9.76
C PRO A 6 -5.57 1.92 -9.23
N VAL A 7 -5.36 2.51 -8.05
CA VAL A 7 -4.16 2.36 -7.23
C VAL A 7 -4.56 1.58 -5.99
N TYR A 8 -4.20 0.30 -5.97
CA TYR A 8 -4.54 -0.62 -4.91
C TYR A 8 -3.62 -0.41 -3.70
N VAL A 9 -4.21 -0.25 -2.53
CA VAL A 9 -3.51 -0.09 -1.25
C VAL A 9 -3.80 -1.29 -0.37
N THR A 10 -2.76 -1.98 0.07
CA THR A 10 -2.87 -3.01 1.12
C THR A 10 -2.15 -2.51 2.36
N ILE A 11 -2.85 -2.46 3.48
CA ILE A 11 -2.24 -2.18 4.80
C ILE A 11 -2.22 -3.49 5.58
N THR A 12 -1.03 -4.04 5.76
CA THR A 12 -0.80 -5.28 6.49
C THR A 12 -0.37 -4.97 7.91
N ARG A 13 -1.14 -5.43 8.90
CA ARG A 13 -0.74 -5.36 10.31
C ARG A 13 0.16 -6.53 10.65
N PHE A 14 1.33 -6.23 11.20
CA PHE A 14 2.25 -7.24 11.72
C PHE A 14 2.21 -7.30 13.25
N THR A 15 2.15 -8.52 13.77
CA THR A 15 2.12 -8.81 15.21
C THR A 15 3.33 -9.69 15.60
N GLY A 16 4.05 -9.34 16.67
CA GLY A 16 5.28 -10.02 17.15
C GLY A 16 6.07 -9.16 18.15
N LEU A 17 7.42 -9.16 18.07
CA LEU A 17 8.38 -8.32 18.86
C LEU A 17 8.21 -6.79 18.67
N GLY A 18 7.18 -6.36 17.94
CA GLY A 18 6.75 -4.98 17.77
C GLY A 18 5.38 -4.92 17.11
N ARG A 19 4.64 -3.83 17.30
CA ARG A 19 3.42 -3.51 16.55
C ARG A 19 3.80 -2.51 15.47
N HIS A 20 3.67 -2.93 14.22
CA HIS A 20 3.88 -2.05 13.08
C HIS A 20 3.01 -2.51 11.91
N VAL A 21 2.80 -1.62 10.95
CA VAL A 21 2.00 -1.86 9.74
C VAL A 21 2.88 -1.66 8.52
N HIS A 22 2.66 -2.45 7.49
CA HIS A 22 3.28 -2.26 6.19
C HIS A 22 2.22 -1.83 5.20
N VAL A 23 2.55 -0.83 4.40
CA VAL A 23 1.72 -0.34 3.31
C VAL A 23 2.36 -0.78 2.01
N GLU A 24 1.55 -1.39 1.15
CA GLU A 24 1.88 -1.65 -0.24
C GLU A 24 0.90 -0.87 -1.11
N MET A 25 1.40 0.01 -1.97
CA MET A 25 0.61 0.80 -2.89
C MET A 25 1.03 0.46 -4.32
N ARG A 26 0.10 -0.09 -5.11
CA ARG A 26 0.34 -0.63 -6.44
C ARG A 26 -0.64 -0.02 -7.44
N GLU A 27 -0.10 0.69 -8.42
CA GLU A 27 -0.88 1.09 -9.60
C GLU A 27 -1.18 -0.15 -10.46
N GLU A 28 -2.38 -0.22 -11.01
CA GLU A 28 -2.71 -1.21 -12.03
C GLU A 28 -1.74 -1.07 -13.21
N PRO A 29 -1.00 -2.15 -13.57
CA PRO A 29 -0.03 -2.09 -14.64
C PRO A 29 -0.71 -1.65 -15.94
N ASP A 30 -0.04 -0.78 -16.70
CA ASP A 30 -0.51 -0.42 -18.03
C ASP A 30 -0.34 -1.58 -19.04
N ALA A 31 -0.70 -1.34 -20.30
CA ALA A 31 -0.55 -2.32 -21.37
C ALA A 31 0.91 -2.77 -21.61
N ASN A 32 1.89 -2.04 -21.09
CA ASN A 32 3.32 -2.39 -21.17
C ASN A 32 3.79 -3.19 -19.95
N GLY A 33 2.92 -3.40 -18.94
CA GLY A 33 3.25 -4.12 -17.72
C GLY A 33 3.93 -3.25 -16.66
N ASP A 34 4.10 -1.95 -16.92
CA ASP A 34 4.72 -1.02 -15.98
C ASP A 34 3.68 -0.59 -14.93
N GLY A 35 3.81 -1.17 -13.73
CA GLY A 35 3.03 -0.78 -12.56
C GLY A 35 3.95 -0.20 -11.49
N VAL A 36 3.62 0.98 -10.96
CA VAL A 36 4.40 1.57 -9.87
C VAL A 36 4.04 0.86 -8.56
N LEU A 37 5.03 0.21 -7.93
CA LEU A 37 4.93 -0.32 -6.58
C LEU A 37 5.67 0.58 -5.58
N ARG A 38 5.01 0.94 -4.48
CA ARG A 38 5.60 1.67 -3.36
C ARG A 38 5.31 0.90 -2.07
N VAL A 39 6.34 0.73 -1.23
CA VAL A 39 6.23 0.01 0.04
C VAL A 39 6.81 0.88 1.16
N MET A 40 6.15 0.91 2.31
CA MET A 40 6.61 1.64 3.50
C MET A 40 6.10 0.97 4.78
N SER A 41 6.82 1.13 5.90
CA SER A 41 6.39 0.63 7.21
C SER A 41 6.17 1.77 8.21
N PHE A 42 5.19 1.59 9.09
CA PHE A 42 4.79 2.58 10.10
C PHE A 42 4.54 1.90 11.43
N VAL A 43 4.70 2.64 12.52
CA VAL A 43 4.41 2.15 13.88
C VAL A 43 2.92 1.96 14.12
N ASP A 44 2.07 2.75 13.44
CA ASP A 44 0.63 2.73 13.60
C ASP A 44 -0.11 2.94 12.26
N HIS A 45 -1.42 2.66 12.29
CA HIS A 45 -2.28 2.72 11.12
C HIS A 45 -2.59 4.15 10.66
N GLU A 46 -2.59 5.13 11.57
CA GLU A 46 -2.94 6.51 11.25
C GLU A 46 -1.85 7.14 10.38
N ARG A 47 -0.58 6.99 10.79
CA ARG A 47 0.58 7.40 9.99
C ARG A 47 0.65 6.71 8.63
N ALA A 48 0.24 5.45 8.58
CA ALA A 48 0.14 4.71 7.31
C ALA A 48 -0.89 5.35 6.37
N LEU A 49 -2.07 5.73 6.88
CA LEU A 49 -3.10 6.41 6.08
C LEU A 49 -2.67 7.80 5.62
N GLU A 50 -2.00 8.57 6.49
CA GLU A 50 -1.45 9.88 6.12
C GLU A 50 -0.44 9.75 4.98
N TRP A 51 0.48 8.78 5.07
CA TRP A 51 1.45 8.54 4.02
C TRP A 51 0.80 8.09 2.71
N VAL A 52 -0.23 7.22 2.76
CA VAL A 52 -0.97 6.80 1.56
C VAL A 52 -1.58 8.00 0.86
N ARG A 53 -2.30 8.86 1.61
CA ARG A 53 -2.95 10.05 1.05
C ARG A 53 -1.93 11.01 0.44
N HIS A 54 -0.87 11.32 1.18
CA HIS A 54 0.19 12.22 0.72
C HIS A 54 0.94 11.68 -0.51
N THR A 55 1.24 10.38 -0.52
CA THR A 55 1.95 9.75 -1.64
C THR A 55 1.05 9.67 -2.87
N PHE A 56 -0.24 9.42 -2.68
CA PHE A 56 -1.22 9.41 -3.76
C PHE A 56 -1.33 10.78 -4.43
N THR A 57 -1.58 11.85 -3.67
CA THR A 57 -1.71 13.20 -4.23
C THR A 57 -0.41 13.72 -4.86
N LYS A 58 0.75 13.29 -4.37
CA LYS A 58 2.05 13.66 -4.94
C LYS A 58 2.40 12.91 -6.22
N SER A 59 1.99 11.64 -6.33
CA SER A 59 2.44 10.75 -7.41
C SER A 59 1.39 10.51 -8.48
N PHE A 60 0.11 10.71 -8.17
CA PHE A 60 -1.02 10.39 -9.04
C PHE A 60 -2.01 11.55 -9.07
N SER A 61 -2.69 11.72 -10.19
CA SER A 61 -3.75 12.72 -10.34
C SER A 61 -5.11 12.11 -10.01
N GLU A 62 -5.87 12.75 -9.12
CA GLU A 62 -7.24 12.33 -8.76
C GLU A 62 -8.22 12.37 -9.93
N ALA A 63 -7.90 13.12 -10.99
CA ALA A 63 -8.70 13.14 -12.21
C ALA A 63 -8.61 11.83 -13.00
N THR A 64 -7.45 11.15 -12.93
CA THR A 64 -7.14 9.96 -13.74
C THR A 64 -6.96 8.70 -12.91
N HIS A 65 -6.79 8.80 -11.59
CA HIS A 65 -6.57 7.68 -10.69
C HIS A 65 -7.58 7.66 -9.55
N GLU A 66 -7.79 6.47 -9.01
CA GLU A 66 -8.60 6.25 -7.82
C GLU A 66 -7.87 5.38 -6.79
N LEU A 67 -7.93 5.75 -5.51
CA LEU A 67 -7.41 4.93 -4.43
C LEU A 67 -8.39 3.81 -4.12
N VAL A 68 -7.91 2.58 -4.15
CA VAL A 68 -8.69 1.39 -3.81
C VAL A 68 -8.04 0.69 -2.63
N PHE A 69 -8.65 0.77 -1.45
CA PHE A 69 -8.18 0.03 -0.29
C PHE A 69 -8.61 -1.44 -0.39
N ALA A 70 -7.63 -2.34 -0.45
CA ALA A 70 -7.87 -3.75 -0.29
C ALA A 70 -8.14 -4.07 1.20
N GLU A 71 -8.76 -5.22 1.45
CA GLU A 71 -9.03 -5.66 2.82
C GLU A 71 -7.73 -5.72 3.65
N PRO A 72 -7.74 -5.19 4.88
CA PRO A 72 -6.56 -5.19 5.73
C PRO A 72 -6.14 -6.62 6.05
N LYS A 73 -4.87 -6.93 5.78
CA LYS A 73 -4.30 -8.24 6.08
C LYS A 73 -3.66 -8.21 7.47
N THR A 74 -3.83 -9.27 8.24
CA THR A 74 -3.04 -9.47 9.47
C THR A 74 -2.06 -10.59 9.22
N ARG A 75 -0.77 -10.32 9.43
CA ARG A 75 0.31 -11.32 9.33
C ARG A 75 1.03 -11.41 10.65
N LYS A 76 1.25 -12.64 11.13
CA LYS A 76 2.22 -12.88 12.21
C LYS A 76 3.62 -12.78 11.61
N TRP A 77 4.51 -12.06 12.28
CA TRP A 77 5.92 -12.04 11.90
C TRP A 77 6.50 -13.42 12.18
N PHE A 78 6.93 -14.13 11.15
CA PHE A 78 7.70 -15.36 11.29
C PHE A 78 9.09 -15.09 10.71
N TYR A 79 10.11 -15.13 11.56
CA TYR A 79 11.42 -15.51 11.07
C TYR A 79 11.36 -17.02 10.84
N PRO A 80 11.76 -17.56 9.66
CA PRO A 80 12.51 -18.79 9.74
C PRO A 80 13.76 -18.43 10.55
N GLU A 81 13.95 -19.07 11.70
CA GLU A 81 15.27 -19.06 12.32
C GLU A 81 16.25 -19.43 11.20
N GLY A 82 17.21 -18.55 10.94
CA GLY A 82 18.25 -18.82 9.96
C GLY A 82 18.97 -20.09 10.41
N ASP A 83 19.01 -21.08 9.51
CA ASP A 83 19.91 -22.22 9.61
C ASP A 83 21.37 -21.74 9.43
#